data_AF-A0AA41PZZ7-F1
#
_entry.id   AF-A0AA41PZZ7-F1
#
_cell.length_a   1.000
_cell.length_b   1.000
_cell.length_c   1.000
_cell.angle_alpha   90.00
_cell.angle_beta   90.00
_cell.angle_gamma   90.00
#
_symmetry.space_group_name_H-M   'P 1'
#
loop_
_entity.id
_entity.type
_entity.pdbx_description
1 polymer ?
#
loop_
_entity_poly.entity_id
_entity_poly.type
_entity_poly.pdbx_seq_one_letter_code
_entity_poly.pdbx_strand_id
1 'polypeptide(L)' 'MEPWLPRPPKGRPRLDDRRVLNGIVWKIRAGAAWRDVPARYGPW' A
#
# COMPACT_ATOMS: atom_id res chain seq x y z
N MET A 1 0.37 5.20 -36.18
CA MET A 1 -0.62 5.94 -35.37
C MET A 1 -1.47 4.91 -34.65
N GLU A 2 -1.26 4.71 -33.35
CA GLU A 2 -2.18 3.96 -32.47
C GLU A 2 -2.20 4.70 -31.11
N PRO A 3 -2.93 5.83 -31.01
CA PRO A 3 -2.95 6.66 -29.80
C PRO A 3 -3.92 6.17 -28.72
N TRP A 4 -4.65 5.08 -28.94
CA TRP A 4 -5.83 4.71 -28.13
C TRP A 4 -5.61 3.59 -27.11
N LEU A 5 -4.39 3.05 -27.00
CA LEU A 5 -4.12 2.02 -26.00
C LEU A 5 -4.11 2.64 -24.59
N PRO A 6 -4.86 2.06 -23.63
CA PRO A 6 -4.82 2.52 -22.25
C PRO A 6 -3.39 2.43 -21.73
N ARG A 7 -2.91 3.52 -21.13
CA ARG A 7 -1.57 3.53 -20.55
C ARG A 7 -1.51 2.47 -19.44
N PRO A 8 -0.40 1.73 -19.32
CA PRO A 8 -0.23 0.81 -18.21
C PRO A 8 -0.39 1.57 -16.88
N PRO A 9 -1.01 0.95 -15.86
CA PRO A 9 -1.23 1.60 -14.59
C PRO A 9 0.10 2.10 -14.02
N LYS A 10 0.16 3.39 -13.72
CA LYS A 10 1.32 4.01 -13.08
C LYS A 10 1.15 3.88 -11.57
N GLY A 11 2.19 3.37 -10.89
CA GLY A 11 2.24 3.30 -9.43
C GLY A 11 2.38 1.87 -8.91
N ARG A 12 2.41 1.75 -7.58
CA ARG A 12 2.49 0.45 -6.91
C ARG A 12 1.16 -0.29 -7.10
N PRO A 13 1.17 -1.60 -7.38
CA PRO A 13 -0.05 -2.40 -7.41
C PRO A 13 -0.86 -2.16 -6.13
N ARG A 14 -2.19 -2.07 -6.27
CA ARG A 14 -3.07 -1.94 -5.10
C ARG A 14 -2.82 -3.11 -4.16
N LEU A 15 -2.50 -2.79 -2.91
CA LEU A 15 -2.43 -3.78 -1.86
C LEU A 15 -3.85 -4.07 -1.36
N ASP A 16 -4.09 -5.29 -0.89
CA ASP A 16 -5.36 -5.66 -0.24
C ASP A 16 -5.76 -4.61 0.81
N ASP A 17 -6.99 -4.08 0.69
CA ASP A 17 -7.45 -2.97 1.53
C ASP A 17 -7.48 -3.35 3.03
N ARG A 18 -7.79 -4.62 3.37
CA ARG A 18 -7.75 -5.09 4.76
C ARG A 18 -6.33 -5.10 5.30
N ARG A 19 -5.36 -5.46 4.46
CA ARG A 19 -3.94 -5.43 4.82
C ARG A 19 -3.48 -4.01 5.14
N VAL A 20 -3.90 -3.02 4.34
CA VAL A 20 -3.60 -1.60 4.55
C VAL A 20 -4.25 -1.10 5.84
N LEU A 21 -5.55 -1.35 6.03
CA LEU A 21 -6.27 -0.91 7.22
C LEU A 21 -5.70 -1.53 8.50
N ASN A 22 -5.35 -2.81 8.49
CA ASN A 22 -4.70 -3.45 9.62
C ASN A 22 -3.33 -2.84 9.94
N GLY A 23 -2.57 -2.41 8.93
CA GLY A 23 -1.31 -1.68 9.12
C GLY A 23 -1.52 -0.32 9.78
N ILE A 24 -2.53 0.44 9.33
CA ILE A 24 -2.90 1.73 9.92
C ILE A 24 -3.32 1.56 11.38
N VAL A 25 -4.21 0.61 11.67
CA VAL A 25 -4.68 0.34 13.04
C VAL A 25 -3.52 -0.10 13.93
N TRP A 26 -2.66 -0.99 13.45
CA TRP A 26 -1.48 -1.42 14.21
C TRP A 26 -0.56 -0.24 14.52
N LYS A 27 -0.24 0.59 13.52
CA LYS A 27 0.62 1.77 13.71
C LYS A 27 0.08 2.70 14.78
N ILE A 28 -1.22 3.02 14.72
CA ILE A 28 -1.87 3.91 15.68
C ILE A 28 -1.84 3.30 17.09
N ARG A 29 -2.12 2.00 17.23
CA ARG A 29 -2.12 1.32 18.54
C ARG A 29 -0.72 1.16 19.14
N ALA A 30 0.28 0.95 18.29
CA ALA A 30 1.67 0.81 18.70
C ALA A 30 2.36 2.17 18.94
N GLY A 31 1.82 3.27 18.39
CA GLY A 31 2.47 4.58 18.42
C GLY A 31 3.78 4.63 17.62
N ALA A 32 3.99 3.71 16.68
CA ALA A 32 5.26 3.51 16.00
C ALA A 32 5.33 4.26 14.65
N ALA A 33 6.55 4.44 14.12
CA ALA A 33 6.72 4.99 12.79
C ALA A 33 6.31 3.97 11.71
N TRP A 34 6.03 4.45 10.49
CA TRP A 34 5.71 3.56 9.36
C TRP A 34 6.84 2.56 9.05
N ARG A 35 8.09 2.90 9.38
CA ARG A 35 9.26 2.04 9.18
C ARG A 35 9.28 0.81 10.08
N ASP A 36 8.57 0.87 11.20
CA ASP A 36 8.52 -0.20 12.20
C ASP A 36 7.27 -1.08 12.06
N VAL A 37 6.37 -0.68 11.15
CA VAL A 37 5.17 -1.48 10.84
C VAL A 37 5.62 -2.84 10.32
N PRO A 38 5.00 -3.96 10.71
CA PRO A 38 5.38 -5.25 10.16
C PRO A 38 5.21 -5.33 8.64
N ALA A 39 6.19 -5.92 7.93
CA ALA A 39 6.17 -6.09 6.46
C ALA A 39 4.92 -6.82 5.94
N ARG A 40 4.27 -7.63 6.81
CA ARG A 40 2.98 -8.25 6.54
C ARG A 40 1.84 -7.25 6.29
N TYR A 41 1.98 -5.95 6.56
CA TYR A 41 0.98 -4.93 6.23
C TYR A 41 1.28 -4.17 4.93
N GLY A 42 2.43 -4.44 4.32
CA GLY A 42 2.81 -3.89 3.03
C GLY A 42 4.26 -3.40 3.06
N PRO A 43 4.92 -3.32 1.90
CA PRO A 43 6.20 -2.65 1.79
C PRO A 43 5.97 -1.13 1.84
N TRP A 44 6.50 -0.46 2.87
CA TRP A 44 6.54 1.00 2.96
C TRP A 44 7.66 1.57 2.09
#